data_AF-A0A967JYM0-F1
#
_entry.id   AF-A0A967JYM0-F1
#
_cell.length_a   1.000
_cell.length_b   1.000
_cell.length_c   1.000
_cell.angle_alpha   90.00
_cell.angle_beta   90.00
_cell.angle_gamma   90.00
#
_symmetry.space_group_name_H-M   'P 1'
#
loop_
_entity.id
_entity.type
_entity.pdbx_description
1 polymer ?
#
loop_
_entity_poly.entity_id
_entity_poly.type
_entity_poly.pdbx_seq_one_letter_code
_entity_poly.pdbx_strand_id
1 'polypeptide(L)'
;IIAELGIEHIDLLKIDAEKCEMDIINGITDENWEKIDQVVMEAHEGEIVSVNQLCAMLESKGYQVKVEHNSAGISNLYAIRITGAANG
;
A
#
# COMPACT_ATOMS: atom_id res chain seq x y z
N ILE A 1 10.92 -10.06 -8.86
CA ILE A 1 9.67 -10.14 -9.65
C ILE A 1 9.37 -8.87 -10.45
N ILE A 2 9.06 -7.70 -9.84
CA ILE A 2 8.68 -6.49 -10.63
C ILE A 2 9.76 -6.10 -11.65
N ALA A 3 11.00 -5.90 -11.19
CA ALA A 3 12.12 -5.58 -12.07
C ALA A 3 12.49 -6.73 -13.03
N GLU A 4 12.42 -7.97 -12.56
CA GLU A 4 12.73 -9.17 -13.36
C GLU A 4 11.78 -9.35 -14.54
N LEU A 5 10.51 -8.97 -14.37
CA LEU A 5 9.48 -9.04 -15.40
C LEU A 5 9.42 -7.78 -16.27
N GLY A 6 10.28 -6.79 -16.03
CA GLY A 6 10.26 -5.52 -16.76
C GLY A 6 8.94 -4.77 -16.61
N ILE A 7 8.27 -4.90 -15.46
CA ILE A 7 7.01 -4.19 -15.21
C ILE A 7 7.33 -2.71 -15.03
N GLU A 8 6.88 -1.90 -15.98
CA GLU A 8 7.07 -0.44 -15.95
C GLU A 8 5.98 0.27 -15.15
N HIS A 9 4.79 -0.33 -15.04
CA HIS A 9 3.63 0.28 -14.40
C HIS A 9 2.67 -0.76 -13.80
N ILE A 10 2.05 -0.42 -12.68
CA ILE A 10 1.04 -1.20 -11.96
C ILE A 10 -0.11 -0.27 -11.59
N ASP A 11 -1.25 -0.39 -12.29
CA ASP A 11 -2.43 0.45 -12.00
C ASP A 11 -2.97 0.17 -10.58
N LEU A 12 -2.91 -1.10 -10.13
CA LEU A 12 -3.43 -1.53 -8.84
C LEU A 12 -2.60 -2.69 -8.26
N LEU A 13 -2.07 -2.48 -7.06
CA LEU A 13 -1.49 -3.53 -6.23
C LEU A 13 -2.48 -3.94 -5.14
N LYS A 14 -2.92 -5.20 -5.16
CA LYS A 14 -3.67 -5.79 -4.04
C LYS A 14 -2.71 -6.51 -3.09
N ILE A 15 -2.78 -6.19 -1.81
CA ILE A 15 -2.07 -6.86 -0.72
C ILE A 15 -3.12 -7.53 0.17
N ASP A 16 -3.16 -8.86 0.12
CA ASP A 16 -4.05 -9.69 0.91
C ASP A 16 -3.20 -10.80 1.50
N ALA A 17 -2.65 -10.52 2.68
CA ALA A 17 -1.67 -11.37 3.34
C ALA A 17 -2.03 -11.46 4.82
N GLU A 18 -2.22 -12.66 5.32
CA GLU A 18 -2.47 -12.87 6.74
C GLU A 18 -1.18 -12.60 7.54
N LYS A 19 -1.11 -11.44 8.23
CA LYS A 19 -0.06 -11.07 9.20
C LYS A 19 1.36 -10.85 8.64
N CYS A 20 1.53 -10.77 7.33
CA CYS A 20 2.81 -10.51 6.67
C CYS A 20 2.83 -9.17 5.91
N GLU A 21 1.89 -8.26 6.21
CA GLU A 21 1.70 -7.00 5.50
C GLU A 21 2.98 -6.14 5.52
N MET A 22 3.65 -6.06 6.67
CA MET A 22 4.90 -5.30 6.80
C MET A 22 6.06 -5.89 6.01
N ASP A 23 6.18 -7.21 5.97
CA ASP A 23 7.25 -7.86 5.20
C ASP A 23 7.09 -7.58 3.72
N ILE A 24 5.84 -7.55 3.23
CA ILE A 24 5.53 -7.19 1.85
C ILE A 24 5.89 -5.72 1.58
N ILE A 25 5.44 -4.79 2.43
CA ILE A 25 5.72 -3.36 2.23
C ILE A 25 7.24 -3.09 2.23
N ASN A 26 7.97 -3.69 3.18
CA ASN A 26 9.42 -3.54 3.30
C ASN A 26 10.19 -4.22 2.16
N GLY A 27 9.61 -5.23 1.52
CA GLY A 27 10.19 -5.92 0.37
C GLY A 27 10.07 -5.16 -0.95
N ILE A 28 9.20 -4.14 -1.03
CA ILE A 28 9.05 -3.30 -2.22
C ILE A 28 10.05 -2.15 -2.15
N THR A 29 10.91 -2.07 -3.16
CA THR A 29 11.89 -0.98 -3.30
C THR A 29 11.21 0.36 -3.60
N ASP A 30 11.87 1.46 -3.25
CA ASP A 30 11.34 2.82 -3.52
C ASP A 30 11.02 3.04 -5.02
N GLU A 31 11.91 2.59 -5.91
CA GLU A 31 11.68 2.64 -7.36
C GLU A 31 10.43 1.87 -7.80
N ASN A 32 10.12 0.74 -7.14
CA ASN A 32 8.93 -0.03 -7.47
C ASN A 32 7.66 0.59 -6.87
N TRP A 33 7.78 1.31 -5.75
CA TRP A 33 6.65 2.09 -5.23
C TRP A 33 6.19 3.13 -6.25
N GLU A 34 7.11 3.84 -6.90
CA GLU A 34 6.79 4.87 -7.90
C GLU A 34 5.98 4.34 -9.10
N LYS A 35 6.05 3.03 -9.37
CA LYS A 35 5.35 2.38 -10.49
C LYS A 35 3.90 2.02 -10.18
N ILE A 36 3.49 2.11 -8.92
CA ILE A 36 2.18 1.66 -8.44
C ILE A 36 1.26 2.87 -8.24
N ASP A 37 0.15 2.92 -8.96
CA ASP A 37 -0.81 4.03 -8.84
C ASP A 37 -1.77 3.88 -7.66
N GLN A 38 -2.21 2.65 -7.39
CA GLN A 38 -3.17 2.37 -6.32
C GLN A 38 -2.79 1.13 -5.52
N VAL A 39 -3.08 1.15 -4.22
CA VAL A 39 -2.92 0.01 -3.32
C VAL A 39 -4.26 -0.28 -2.65
N VAL A 40 -4.64 -1.56 -2.64
CA VAL A 40 -5.73 -2.06 -1.79
C VAL A 40 -5.12 -3.10 -0.87
N MET A 41 -5.23 -2.88 0.44
CA MET A 41 -4.61 -3.73 1.45
C MET A 41 -5.62 -4.16 2.50
N GLU A 42 -5.73 -5.47 2.70
CA GLU A 42 -6.39 -6.01 3.88
C GLU A 42 -5.37 -6.06 5.02
N ALA A 43 -5.67 -5.38 6.13
CA ALA A 43 -4.83 -5.31 7.30
C ALA A 43 -5.54 -5.95 8.49
N HIS A 44 -4.90 -6.97 9.06
CA HIS A 44 -5.35 -7.61 10.27
C HIS A 44 -4.84 -6.82 11.47
N GLU A 45 -5.72 -6.24 12.29
CA GLU A 45 -5.28 -5.63 13.55
C GLU A 45 -4.67 -6.72 14.46
N GLY A 46 -3.36 -6.65 14.67
CA GLY A 46 -2.60 -7.61 15.47
C GLY A 46 -1.53 -6.92 16.30
N GLU A 47 -0.92 -7.66 17.23
CA GLU A 47 0.07 -7.11 18.18
C GLU A 47 1.33 -6.51 17.53
N ILE A 48 1.64 -6.89 16.28
CA ILE A 48 2.92 -6.60 15.62
C ILE A 48 2.86 -5.27 14.84
N VAL A 49 1.71 -4.95 14.23
CA VAL A 49 1.58 -3.81 13.31
C VAL A 49 0.19 -3.21 13.43
N SER A 50 0.13 -1.91 13.68
CA SER A 50 -1.13 -1.17 13.67
C SER A 50 -1.48 -0.66 12.27
N VAL A 51 -2.77 -0.53 11.98
CA VAL A 51 -3.29 0.11 10.77
C VAL A 51 -2.69 1.52 10.58
N ASN A 52 -2.50 2.26 11.67
CA ASN A 52 -1.88 3.59 11.63
C ASN A 52 -0.44 3.58 11.10
N GLN A 53 0.35 2.55 11.46
CA GLN A 53 1.72 2.41 10.93
C GLN A 53 1.70 2.10 9.43
N LEU A 54 0.80 1.23 8.99
CA LEU A 54 0.61 0.92 7.57
C LEU A 54 0.20 2.17 6.77
N CYS A 55 -0.71 2.98 7.32
CA CYS A 55 -1.11 4.26 6.73
C CYS A 55 0.08 5.21 6.60
N ALA A 56 0.82 5.44 7.68
CA ALA A 56 1.97 6.35 7.67
C ALA A 56 3.05 5.91 6.67
N MET A 57 3.24 4.60 6.49
CA MET A 57 4.16 4.08 5.48
C MET A 57 3.68 4.39 4.07
N LEU A 58 2.44 4.09 3.74
CA LEU A 58 1.87 4.40 2.42
C LEU A 58 1.91 5.91 2.16
N GLU A 59 1.55 6.74 3.13
CA GLU A 59 1.65 8.20 3.02
C GLU A 59 3.10 8.65 2.74
N SER A 60 4.10 8.05 3.40
CA SER A 60 5.51 8.35 3.15
C SER A 60 5.98 8.00 1.73
N LYS A 61 5.25 7.11 1.02
CA LYS A 61 5.51 6.75 -0.38
C LYS A 61 4.73 7.61 -1.38
N GLY A 62 4.05 8.66 -0.91
CA GLY A 62 3.33 9.61 -1.75
C GLY A 62 1.88 9.20 -2.07
N TYR A 63 1.25 8.41 -1.21
CA TYR A 63 -0.16 8.06 -1.33
C TYR A 63 -1.04 8.89 -0.41
N GLN A 64 -2.27 9.13 -0.84
CA GLN A 64 -3.38 9.48 0.03
C GLN A 64 -4.10 8.18 0.44
N VAL A 65 -4.27 7.96 1.74
CA VAL A 65 -4.83 6.72 2.28
C VAL A 65 -6.22 6.94 2.87
N LYS A 66 -7.15 6.03 2.57
CA LYS A 66 -8.45 5.89 3.22
C LYS A 66 -8.52 4.53 3.92
N VAL A 67 -9.04 4.51 5.14
CA VAL A 67 -9.25 3.28 5.92
C VAL A 67 -10.74 3.00 6.06
N GLU A 68 -11.12 1.74 5.88
CA GLU A 68 -12.45 1.23 6.19
C GLU A 68 -12.33 0.04 7.15
N HIS A 69 -12.88 0.19 8.35
CA HIS A 69 -12.89 -0.87 9.36
C HIS A 69 -14.14 -1.74 9.19
N ASN A 70 -13.98 -3.07 9.31
CA ASN A 70 -15.09 -3.99 9.37
C ASN A 70 -15.33 -4.53 10.79
N SER A 71 -16.49 -5.14 11.01
CA SER A 71 -16.87 -5.70 12.31
C SER A 71 -16.11 -6.97 12.72
N ALA A 72 -15.27 -7.51 11.83
CA ALA A 72 -14.49 -8.72 12.06
C ALA A 72 -13.05 -8.44 12.56
N GLY A 73 -12.70 -7.17 12.82
CA GLY A 73 -11.36 -6.79 13.26
C GLY A 73 -10.34 -6.71 12.11
N ILE A 74 -10.83 -6.60 10.88
CA ILE A 74 -10.03 -6.46 9.67
C ILE A 74 -10.31 -5.06 9.09
N SER A 75 -9.25 -4.38 8.67
CA SER A 75 -9.34 -3.06 8.05
C SER A 75 -8.91 -3.10 6.60
N ASN A 76 -9.67 -2.48 5.71
CA ASN A 76 -9.27 -2.26 4.33
C ASN A 76 -8.62 -0.88 4.20
N LEU A 77 -7.41 -0.84 3.66
CA LEU A 77 -6.71 0.40 3.30
C LEU A 77 -6.78 0.57 1.79
N TYR A 78 -7.18 1.75 1.37
CA TYR A 78 -7.21 2.17 -0.03
C TYR A 78 -6.25 3.35 -0.19
N ALA A 79 -5.21 3.18 -0.97
CA ALA A 79 -4.18 4.20 -1.18
C ALA A 79 -4.16 4.61 -2.66
N ILE A 80 -4.21 5.92 -2.93
CA ILE A 80 -4.13 6.47 -4.28
C ILE A 80 -2.92 7.40 -4.35
N ARG A 81 -2.06 7.20 -5.35
CA ARG A 81 -0.86 8.00 -5.54
C ARG A 81 -1.25 9.46 -5.78
N ILE A 82 -0.65 10.36 -5.02
CA ILE A 82 -0.84 11.80 -5.20
C ILE A 82 -0.03 12.19 -6.43
N THR A 83 -0.66 12.15 -7.60
CA THR A 83 -0.11 12.82 -8.78
C THR A 83 -0.23 14.31 -8.51
N GLY A 84 0.88 15.00 -8.30
CA GLY A 84 0.89 16.46 -8.22
C GLY A 84 0.08 17.01 -9.39
N ALA A 85 -0.90 17.87 -9.11
CA ALA A 85 -1.67 18.53 -10.13
C ALA A 85 -0.72 18.99 -11.24
N ALA A 86 -0.98 18.55 -12.48
CA ALA A 86 -0.31 19.09 -13.64
C ALA A 86 -0.41 20.62 -13.51
N ASN A 87 0.73 21.27 -13.31
CA ASN A 87 0.82 22.71 -13.39
C ASN A 87 0.41 23.05 -14.83
N GLY A 88 -0.83 23.50 -15.00
CA GLY A 88 -1.35 24.04 -16.25
C GLY A 88 -0.71 25.37 -16.61
#